data_AF-A0A3C1V8M8-F1
#
_entry.id   AF-A0A3C1V8M8-F1
#
_cell.length_a   1.000
_cell.length_b   1.000
_cell.length_c   1.000
_cell.angle_alpha   90.00
_cell.angle_beta   90.00
_cell.angle_gamma   90.00
#
_symmetry.space_group_name_H-M   'P 1'
#
loop_
_entity.id
_entity.type
_entity.pdbx_description
1 polymer ?
#
loop_
_entity_poly.entity_id
_entity_poly.type
_entity_poly.pdbx_seq_one_letter_code
_entity_poly.pdbx_strand_id
1 'polypeptide(L)'
;MKKYIIATTALLVVATSAFSQGLVNFSAGTSVATRMSTNSVVGGPSTGTTAATSGLYYYALFASASQANVNGNTTAISGQNANYVFNNLGTGVPSTGWELVGIGTNWASAGRLFPASQGTSSAGQTALNADNSLTVQGIGGAAVANLVAVGWYSPGIGTDLASLESWYAAGANNGWIGQSAVANLTLGDGGLVVTPNVFGTGAGQVGGFMMGLSVVPEPTTLALAALGGASLLLFRRKK
;
A
#
# COMPACT_ATOMS: atom_id res chain seq x y z
N MET A 1 3.74 46.26 29.05
CA MET A 1 2.40 45.95 28.48
C MET A 1 2.46 45.58 27.00
N LYS A 2 2.94 46.44 26.08
CA LYS A 2 3.06 46.11 24.64
C LYS A 2 3.85 44.81 24.34
N LYS A 3 4.95 44.56 25.06
CA LYS A 3 5.79 43.35 24.91
C LYS A 3 5.05 42.05 25.28
N TYR A 4 4.15 42.10 26.27
CA TYR A 4 3.36 40.95 26.71
C TYR A 4 2.22 40.63 25.75
N ILE A 5 1.60 41.67 25.15
CA ILE A 5 0.56 41.49 24.11
C ILE A 5 1.17 40.88 22.85
N ILE A 6 2.34 41.33 22.40
CA ILE A 6 3.02 40.75 21.22
C ILE A 6 3.40 39.29 21.50
N ALA A 7 3.89 38.97 22.70
CA ALA A 7 4.24 37.61 23.09
C ALA A 7 3.02 36.68 23.14
N THR A 8 1.88 37.11 23.69
CA THR A 8 0.66 36.29 23.71
C THR A 8 0.04 36.13 22.33
N THR A 9 0.08 37.16 21.50
CA THR A 9 -0.43 37.08 20.11
C THR A 9 0.45 36.15 19.25
N ALA A 10 1.78 36.20 19.41
CA ALA A 10 2.69 35.27 18.76
C ALA A 10 2.49 33.82 19.23
N LEU A 11 2.25 33.60 20.53
CA LEU A 11 1.96 32.26 21.06
C LEU A 11 0.63 31.70 20.54
N LEU A 12 -0.40 32.54 20.41
CA LEU A 12 -1.69 32.18 19.84
C LEU A 12 -1.57 31.84 18.34
N VAL A 13 -0.78 32.59 17.58
CA VAL A 13 -0.51 32.29 16.16
C VAL A 13 0.28 30.99 15.99
N VAL A 14 1.25 30.71 16.87
CA VAL A 14 1.97 29.42 16.86
C VAL A 14 1.02 28.27 17.21
N ALA A 15 0.14 28.45 18.20
CA ALA A 15 -0.86 27.46 18.58
C ALA A 15 -1.93 27.20 17.49
N THR A 16 -2.29 28.19 16.67
CA THR A 16 -3.21 27.99 15.53
C THR A 16 -2.50 27.53 14.25
N SER A 17 -1.18 27.67 14.15
CA SER A 17 -0.36 27.16 13.05
C SER A 17 0.14 25.72 13.24
N ALA A 18 -0.03 25.15 14.43
CA ALA A 18 0.08 23.72 14.64
C ALA A 18 -1.12 23.06 13.98
N PHE A 19 -1.04 22.84 12.66
CA PHE A 19 -2.02 22.05 11.92
C PHE A 19 -2.27 20.77 12.73
N SER A 20 -3.52 20.50 13.12
CA SER A 20 -3.87 19.14 13.55
C SER A 20 -3.44 18.23 12.41
N GLN A 21 -2.72 17.15 12.71
CA GLN A 21 -2.33 16.24 11.65
C GLN A 21 -3.56 15.45 11.20
N GLY A 22 -3.64 15.16 9.90
CA GLY A 22 -4.72 14.38 9.36
C GLY A 22 -4.70 12.95 9.90
N LEU A 23 -5.88 12.42 10.23
CA LEU A 23 -6.03 11.07 10.78
C LEU A 23 -6.83 10.18 9.82
N VAL A 24 -6.47 8.89 9.78
CA VAL A 24 -7.24 7.84 9.08
C VAL A 24 -7.25 6.55 9.87
N ASN A 25 -8.29 5.73 9.69
CA ASN A 25 -8.28 4.34 10.12
C ASN A 25 -7.92 3.44 8.92
N PHE A 26 -6.88 2.61 9.06
CA PHE A 26 -6.41 1.71 8.02
C PHE A 26 -6.79 0.26 8.33
N SER A 27 -8.10 -0.01 8.33
CA SER A 27 -8.63 -1.36 8.56
C SER A 27 -9.63 -1.76 7.49
N ALA A 28 -9.43 -2.94 6.90
CA ALA A 28 -10.36 -3.49 5.92
C ALA A 28 -11.46 -4.30 6.64
N GLY A 29 -12.72 -3.87 6.46
CA GLY A 29 -13.87 -4.30 7.25
C GLY A 29 -14.46 -5.67 6.90
N THR A 30 -15.67 -5.93 7.44
CA THR A 30 -16.41 -7.19 7.30
C THR A 30 -17.07 -7.40 5.94
N SER A 31 -17.28 -6.31 5.18
CA SER A 31 -17.99 -6.33 3.90
C SER A 31 -17.19 -7.05 2.83
N VAL A 32 -17.87 -7.78 1.94
CA VAL A 32 -17.23 -8.43 0.78
C VAL A 32 -16.55 -7.38 -0.12
N ALA A 33 -17.13 -6.18 -0.21
CA ALA A 33 -16.62 -5.11 -1.06
C ALA A 33 -15.28 -4.51 -0.61
N THR A 34 -14.84 -4.77 0.63
CA THR A 34 -13.57 -4.25 1.18
C THR A 34 -12.52 -5.34 1.37
N ARG A 35 -12.83 -6.59 1.00
CA ARG A 35 -11.92 -7.72 1.26
C ARG A 35 -10.84 -7.83 0.21
N MET A 36 -9.65 -8.18 0.68
CA MET A 36 -8.50 -8.47 -0.17
C MET A 36 -8.58 -9.88 -0.72
N SER A 37 -8.16 -10.05 -1.97
CA SER A 37 -8.17 -11.34 -2.65
C SER A 37 -6.85 -11.68 -3.31
N THR A 38 -6.71 -12.94 -3.70
CA THR A 38 -5.61 -13.46 -4.51
C THR A 38 -6.15 -14.25 -5.69
N ASN A 39 -5.32 -14.46 -6.71
CA ASN A 39 -5.56 -15.39 -7.81
C ASN A 39 -4.63 -16.61 -7.73
N SER A 40 -4.95 -17.68 -8.46
CA SER A 40 -4.13 -18.91 -8.51
C SER A 40 -3.21 -18.97 -9.73
N VAL A 41 -3.42 -18.11 -10.73
CA VAL A 41 -2.65 -18.05 -11.97
C VAL A 41 -2.38 -16.60 -12.35
N VAL A 42 -1.24 -16.33 -12.99
CA VAL A 42 -0.84 -14.98 -13.42
C VAL A 42 -1.89 -14.39 -14.35
N GLY A 43 -2.32 -13.15 -14.07
CA GLY A 43 -3.36 -12.45 -14.84
C GLY A 43 -4.77 -13.08 -14.72
N GLY A 44 -4.94 -14.15 -13.96
CA GLY A 44 -6.22 -14.82 -13.76
C GLY A 44 -7.15 -14.06 -12.81
N PRO A 45 -8.44 -14.45 -12.78
CA PRO A 45 -9.42 -13.86 -11.88
C PRO A 45 -9.10 -14.19 -10.41
N SER A 46 -9.69 -13.42 -9.49
CA SER A 46 -9.65 -13.72 -8.07
C SER A 46 -10.19 -15.13 -7.79
N THR A 47 -9.42 -15.95 -7.09
CA THR A 47 -9.78 -17.32 -6.71
C THR A 47 -10.15 -17.46 -5.23
N GLY A 48 -9.98 -16.40 -4.43
CA GLY A 48 -10.38 -16.39 -3.02
C GLY A 48 -9.88 -15.15 -2.29
N THR A 49 -10.43 -14.90 -1.10
CA THR A 49 -9.91 -13.85 -0.21
C THR A 49 -8.56 -14.27 0.37
N THR A 50 -7.74 -13.29 0.79
CA THR A 50 -6.49 -13.57 1.51
C THR A 50 -6.76 -14.46 2.73
N ALA A 51 -5.81 -15.36 3.00
CA ALA A 51 -5.98 -16.35 4.06
C ALA A 51 -6.16 -15.71 5.45
N ALA A 52 -6.80 -16.46 6.34
CA ALA A 52 -7.03 -16.08 7.73
C ALA A 52 -5.81 -16.32 8.63
N THR A 53 -4.63 -16.62 8.09
CA THR A 53 -3.41 -16.80 8.90
C THR A 53 -2.80 -15.44 9.17
N SER A 54 -2.86 -14.95 10.41
CA SER A 54 -2.31 -13.63 10.78
C SER A 54 -0.83 -13.49 10.38
N GLY A 55 -0.42 -12.32 9.90
CA GLY A 55 0.99 -12.08 9.53
C GLY A 55 1.43 -12.69 8.20
N LEU A 56 0.52 -13.22 7.40
CA LEU A 56 0.84 -13.85 6.12
C LEU A 56 0.82 -12.85 4.95
N TYR A 57 0.02 -11.80 5.07
CA TYR A 57 -0.08 -10.71 4.12
C TYR A 57 0.12 -9.38 4.84
N TYR A 58 0.86 -8.49 4.20
CA TYR A 58 1.14 -7.16 4.70
C TYR A 58 0.62 -6.13 3.71
N TYR A 59 0.33 -4.95 4.24
CA TYR A 59 -0.29 -3.87 3.49
C TYR A 59 0.38 -2.56 3.87
N ALA A 60 0.72 -1.74 2.89
CA ALA A 60 1.27 -0.41 3.08
C ALA A 60 0.23 0.61 2.60
N LEU A 61 -0.09 1.58 3.44
CA LEU A 61 -0.91 2.72 3.05
C LEU A 61 0.00 3.87 2.64
N PHE A 62 -0.31 4.48 1.50
CA PHE A 62 0.34 5.69 1.03
C PHE A 62 -0.64 6.84 0.92
N ALA A 63 -0.16 8.06 1.16
CA ALA A 63 -0.92 9.28 1.00
C ALA A 63 -0.17 10.31 0.14
N SER A 64 -0.94 11.17 -0.53
CA SER A 64 -0.43 12.38 -1.19
C SER A 64 -1.48 13.49 -1.15
N ALA A 65 -1.03 14.74 -0.95
CA ALA A 65 -1.91 15.90 -1.07
C ALA A 65 -2.04 16.40 -2.52
N SER A 66 -1.10 16.04 -3.40
CA SER A 66 -0.98 16.59 -4.76
C SER A 66 -1.14 15.55 -5.87
N GLN A 67 -0.75 14.29 -5.62
CA GLN A 67 -0.84 13.23 -6.62
C GLN A 67 -2.23 12.60 -6.59
N ALA A 68 -2.92 12.60 -7.74
CA ALA A 68 -4.24 11.97 -7.90
C ALA A 68 -4.20 10.64 -8.68
N ASN A 69 -3.01 10.24 -9.16
CA ASN A 69 -2.79 9.00 -9.89
C ASN A 69 -1.40 8.44 -9.56
N VAL A 70 -1.23 7.14 -9.79
CA VAL A 70 0.06 6.46 -9.71
C VAL A 70 0.49 6.16 -11.14
N ASN A 71 1.47 6.90 -11.65
CA ASN A 71 1.95 6.80 -13.05
C ASN A 71 0.84 6.88 -14.09
N GLY A 72 -0.11 7.79 -13.93
CA GLY A 72 -1.25 7.95 -14.84
C GLY A 72 -2.39 6.93 -14.64
N ASN A 73 -2.29 6.03 -13.66
CA ASN A 73 -3.35 5.08 -13.32
C ASN A 73 -4.05 5.43 -12.00
N THR A 74 -5.37 5.32 -11.96
CA THR A 74 -6.21 5.49 -10.76
C THR A 74 -6.92 4.20 -10.35
N THR A 75 -6.83 3.16 -11.17
CA THR A 75 -7.50 1.86 -10.97
C THR A 75 -6.60 0.88 -10.24
N ALA A 76 -7.22 -0.14 -9.63
CA ALA A 76 -6.49 -1.20 -8.97
C ALA A 76 -5.64 -2.02 -9.96
N ILE A 77 -4.44 -2.41 -9.54
CA ILE A 77 -3.50 -3.24 -10.31
C ILE A 77 -3.03 -4.43 -9.47
N SER A 78 -2.63 -5.51 -10.12
CA SER A 78 -2.29 -6.77 -9.46
C SER A 78 -1.21 -7.53 -10.23
N GLY A 79 -0.32 -8.23 -9.52
CA GLY A 79 0.73 -9.05 -10.12
C GLY A 79 1.91 -8.22 -10.63
N GLN A 80 2.64 -8.74 -11.59
CA GLN A 80 3.81 -8.02 -12.12
C GLN A 80 3.37 -6.73 -12.85
N ASN A 81 3.79 -5.57 -12.35
CA ASN A 81 3.41 -4.27 -12.92
C ASN A 81 4.46 -3.20 -12.64
N ALA A 82 5.08 -2.61 -13.67
CA ALA A 82 6.18 -1.66 -13.50
C ALA A 82 5.85 -0.39 -12.68
N ASN A 83 4.58 -0.14 -12.37
CA ASN A 83 4.08 1.16 -11.93
C ASN A 83 3.37 1.11 -10.57
N TYR A 84 3.97 0.48 -9.55
CA TYR A 84 3.46 0.57 -8.19
C TYR A 84 3.79 1.93 -7.55
N VAL A 85 3.01 2.33 -6.55
CA VAL A 85 3.18 3.61 -5.85
C VAL A 85 4.56 3.75 -5.21
N PHE A 86 5.14 2.66 -4.74
CA PHE A 86 6.48 2.66 -4.15
C PHE A 86 7.61 2.85 -5.18
N ASN A 87 7.32 2.78 -6.48
CA ASN A 87 8.25 3.20 -7.52
C ASN A 87 8.29 4.73 -7.70
N ASN A 88 7.39 5.47 -7.02
CA ASN A 88 7.16 6.90 -7.20
C ASN A 88 7.00 7.63 -5.86
N LEU A 89 7.81 7.24 -4.87
CA LEU A 89 7.78 7.89 -3.57
C LEU A 89 8.28 9.33 -3.64
N GLY A 90 7.69 10.18 -2.80
CA GLY A 90 8.16 11.54 -2.56
C GLY A 90 9.47 11.59 -1.76
N THR A 91 9.88 12.80 -1.38
CA THR A 91 11.13 13.03 -0.62
C THR A 91 10.94 13.07 0.89
N GLY A 92 9.83 12.53 1.44
CA GLY A 92 9.48 12.59 2.87
C GLY A 92 8.63 13.81 3.27
N VAL A 93 8.01 14.50 2.30
CA VAL A 93 6.89 15.41 2.48
C VAL A 93 5.70 15.04 1.55
N PRO A 94 4.50 14.65 2.05
CA PRO A 94 3.39 14.18 1.20
C PRO A 94 2.75 15.21 0.27
N SER A 95 3.14 16.49 0.42
CA SER A 95 2.78 17.55 -0.52
C SER A 95 3.54 17.44 -1.86
N THR A 96 4.66 16.71 -1.89
CA THR A 96 5.54 16.59 -3.06
C THR A 96 5.41 15.27 -3.82
N GLY A 97 4.83 14.24 -3.20
CA GLY A 97 4.70 12.91 -3.79
C GLY A 97 3.87 11.96 -2.94
N TRP A 98 3.97 10.66 -3.25
CA TRP A 98 3.35 9.59 -2.46
C TRP A 98 4.25 9.19 -1.30
N GLU A 99 3.68 9.03 -0.11
CA GLU A 99 4.45 8.68 1.08
C GLU A 99 3.78 7.64 1.92
N LEU A 100 4.61 6.80 2.55
CA LEU A 100 4.14 5.82 3.50
C LEU A 100 3.43 6.53 4.66
N VAL A 101 2.30 5.98 5.06
CA VAL A 101 1.55 6.40 6.25
C VAL A 101 1.62 5.33 7.32
N GLY A 102 1.54 4.07 6.91
CA GLY A 102 1.63 2.96 7.85
C GLY A 102 1.59 1.59 7.19
N ILE A 103 1.85 0.59 8.01
CA ILE A 103 1.85 -0.81 7.65
C ILE A 103 0.72 -1.51 8.42
N GLY A 104 -0.03 -2.33 7.72
CA GLY A 104 -1.04 -3.23 8.25
C GLY A 104 -0.70 -4.67 7.96
N THR A 105 -1.35 -5.58 8.67
CA THR A 105 -1.22 -7.03 8.46
C THR A 105 -2.59 -7.68 8.38
N ASN A 106 -2.68 -8.81 7.68
CA ASN A 106 -3.91 -9.57 7.68
C ASN A 106 -4.18 -10.15 9.07
N TRP A 107 -5.45 -10.15 9.45
CA TRP A 107 -5.90 -10.70 10.72
C TRP A 107 -6.29 -12.17 10.56
N ALA A 108 -6.60 -12.83 11.68
CA ALA A 108 -7.29 -14.12 11.78
C ALA A 108 -8.64 -14.26 11.01
N SER A 109 -9.04 -13.30 10.18
CA SER A 109 -10.25 -13.33 9.36
C SER A 109 -9.90 -13.06 7.91
N ALA A 110 -10.37 -13.93 7.01
CA ALA A 110 -10.01 -13.91 5.61
C ALA A 110 -10.39 -12.58 4.91
N GLY A 111 -9.48 -12.07 4.08
CA GLY A 111 -9.67 -10.83 3.33
C GLY A 111 -9.53 -9.54 4.13
N ARG A 112 -9.20 -9.60 5.43
CA ARG A 112 -9.15 -8.43 6.31
C ARG A 112 -7.74 -8.05 6.69
N LEU A 113 -7.57 -6.77 7.01
CA LEU A 113 -6.33 -6.22 7.53
C LEU A 113 -6.61 -5.28 8.69
N PHE A 114 -5.63 -5.16 9.58
CA PHE A 114 -5.60 -4.17 10.63
C PHE A 114 -4.26 -3.43 10.62
N PRO A 115 -4.25 -2.16 11.06
CA PRO A 115 -3.02 -1.40 11.16
C PRO A 115 -2.11 -2.01 12.23
N ALA A 116 -0.82 -2.02 11.96
CA ALA A 116 0.21 -2.54 12.86
C ALA A 116 1.20 -1.45 13.29
N SER A 117 1.52 -0.51 12.39
CA SER A 117 2.42 0.60 12.67
C SER A 117 2.19 1.78 11.73
N GLN A 118 2.71 2.95 12.10
CA GLN A 118 2.63 4.19 11.33
C GLN A 118 3.99 4.87 11.17
N GLY A 119 4.19 5.60 10.08
CA GLY A 119 5.46 6.27 9.77
C GLY A 119 5.64 6.52 8.27
N THR A 120 6.61 7.36 7.95
CA THR A 120 6.91 7.79 6.57
C THR A 120 7.99 6.96 5.88
N SER A 121 8.56 5.97 6.58
CA SER A 121 9.55 5.04 6.03
C SER A 121 9.56 3.74 6.81
N SER A 122 10.12 2.68 6.23
CA SER A 122 10.24 1.37 6.91
C SER A 122 11.00 1.46 8.24
N ALA A 123 12.09 2.23 8.28
CA ALA A 123 12.88 2.43 9.50
C ALA A 123 12.20 3.37 10.51
N GLY A 124 11.29 4.23 10.05
CA GLY A 124 10.59 5.22 10.87
C GLY A 124 9.23 4.76 11.39
N GLN A 125 8.90 3.46 11.29
CA GLN A 125 7.63 2.95 11.79
C GLN A 125 7.58 2.99 13.33
N THR A 126 6.45 3.48 13.85
CA THR A 126 6.15 3.63 15.27
C THR A 126 4.77 3.06 15.61
N ALA A 127 4.43 3.05 16.90
CA ALA A 127 3.13 2.59 17.36
C ALA A 127 2.00 3.50 16.85
N LEU A 128 0.82 2.91 16.67
CA LEU A 128 -0.42 3.62 16.31
C LEU A 128 -0.78 4.67 17.36
N ASN A 129 -1.68 5.57 17.00
CA ASN A 129 -2.32 6.45 17.97
C ASN A 129 -3.16 5.62 18.95
N ALA A 130 -3.48 6.19 20.12
CA ALA A 130 -4.20 5.49 21.18
C ALA A 130 -5.61 4.99 20.75
N ASP A 131 -6.19 5.62 19.72
CA ASP A 131 -7.47 5.24 19.11
C ASP A 131 -7.31 4.26 17.93
N ASN A 132 -6.10 3.74 17.69
CA ASN A 132 -5.69 2.92 16.54
C ASN A 132 -5.76 3.62 15.17
N SER A 133 -5.86 4.96 15.14
CA SER A 133 -5.70 5.72 13.90
C SER A 133 -4.23 5.81 13.48
N LEU A 134 -4.03 6.07 12.18
CA LEU A 134 -2.76 6.48 11.61
C LEU A 134 -2.77 7.99 11.41
N THR A 135 -1.62 8.59 11.64
CA THR A 135 -1.34 9.99 11.34
C THR A 135 -0.76 10.12 9.93
N VAL A 136 -1.43 10.91 9.10
CA VAL A 136 -0.96 11.30 7.77
C VAL A 136 -0.09 12.54 7.93
N GLN A 137 1.21 12.33 8.12
CA GLN A 137 2.17 13.42 8.37
C GLN A 137 2.17 14.42 7.20
N GLY A 138 2.34 15.71 7.48
CA GLY A 138 2.42 16.73 6.43
C GLY A 138 1.11 17.05 5.69
N ILE A 139 -0.02 16.41 6.04
CA ILE A 139 -1.37 16.80 5.60
C ILE A 139 -2.20 17.16 6.82
N GLY A 140 -2.85 18.32 6.81
CA GLY A 140 -3.66 18.79 7.92
C GLY A 140 -4.96 17.97 8.12
N GLY A 141 -5.48 17.97 9.34
CA GLY A 141 -6.82 17.49 9.65
C GLY A 141 -7.87 18.28 8.89
N ALA A 142 -8.98 17.61 8.55
CA ALA A 142 -10.03 18.13 7.66
C ALA A 142 -9.58 18.46 6.22
N ALA A 143 -8.31 18.29 5.87
CA ALA A 143 -7.86 18.41 4.49
C ALA A 143 -8.16 17.12 3.71
N VAL A 144 -8.18 17.22 2.38
CA VAL A 144 -8.36 16.08 1.48
C VAL A 144 -7.01 15.48 1.12
N ALA A 145 -6.89 14.16 1.21
CA ALA A 145 -5.73 13.41 0.74
C ALA A 145 -6.13 12.34 -0.28
N ASN A 146 -5.25 12.10 -1.24
CA ASN A 146 -5.31 10.92 -2.08
C ASN A 146 -4.63 9.77 -1.38
N LEU A 147 -5.25 8.59 -1.41
CA LEU A 147 -4.80 7.42 -0.66
C LEU A 147 -4.72 6.21 -1.58
N VAL A 148 -3.70 5.37 -1.38
CA VAL A 148 -3.56 4.11 -2.10
C VAL A 148 -2.95 3.06 -1.19
N ALA A 149 -3.46 1.83 -1.24
CA ALA A 149 -2.95 0.72 -0.47
C ALA A 149 -2.23 -0.27 -1.39
N VAL A 150 -1.07 -0.73 -0.98
CA VAL A 150 -0.36 -1.86 -1.59
C VAL A 150 -0.44 -3.05 -0.66
N GLY A 151 -0.73 -4.23 -1.17
CA GLY A 151 -0.70 -5.48 -0.42
C GLY A 151 0.32 -6.44 -1.02
N TRP A 152 0.96 -7.25 -0.18
CA TRP A 152 1.84 -8.32 -0.62
C TRP A 152 1.82 -9.53 0.32
N TYR A 153 2.28 -10.67 -0.21
CA TYR A 153 2.48 -11.91 0.53
C TYR A 153 3.86 -11.93 1.19
N SER A 154 3.95 -12.03 2.52
CA SER A 154 5.23 -11.86 3.24
C SER A 154 6.23 -13.00 3.10
N PRO A 155 5.84 -14.30 3.02
CA PRO A 155 6.82 -15.36 2.88
C PRO A 155 7.63 -15.20 1.60
N GLY A 156 8.94 -14.97 1.76
CA GLY A 156 9.87 -14.74 0.65
C GLY A 156 9.99 -13.27 0.20
N ILE A 157 9.19 -12.35 0.74
CA ILE A 157 9.30 -10.90 0.50
C ILE A 157 9.84 -10.19 1.74
N GLY A 158 9.14 -10.33 2.87
CA GLY A 158 9.40 -9.56 4.09
C GLY A 158 8.15 -8.83 4.59
N THR A 159 8.31 -8.08 5.68
CA THR A 159 7.19 -7.52 6.46
C THR A 159 7.12 -5.99 6.41
N ASP A 160 8.06 -5.35 5.72
CA ASP A 160 8.14 -3.90 5.59
C ASP A 160 8.24 -3.49 4.11
N LEU A 161 8.12 -2.18 3.87
CA LEU A 161 8.16 -1.63 2.52
C LEU A 161 9.55 -1.79 1.89
N ALA A 162 10.63 -1.64 2.66
CA ALA A 162 11.99 -1.75 2.15
C ALA A 162 12.28 -3.17 1.59
N SER A 163 11.78 -4.20 2.27
CA SER A 163 11.87 -5.58 1.80
C SER A 163 11.05 -5.81 0.55
N LEU A 164 9.85 -5.21 0.45
CA LEU A 164 9.03 -5.24 -0.76
C LEU A 164 9.73 -4.55 -1.94
N GLU A 165 10.27 -3.35 -1.75
CA GLU A 165 11.00 -2.59 -2.77
C GLU A 165 12.23 -3.38 -3.26
N SER A 166 12.99 -3.97 -2.34
CA SER A 166 14.15 -4.81 -2.65
C SER A 166 13.76 -6.05 -3.45
N TRP A 167 12.73 -6.79 -2.99
CA TRP A 167 12.20 -7.96 -3.70
C TRP A 167 11.72 -7.60 -5.11
N TYR A 168 11.02 -6.47 -5.24
CA TYR A 168 10.49 -6.00 -6.52
C TYR A 168 11.61 -5.58 -7.48
N ALA A 169 12.59 -4.83 -7.00
CA ALA A 169 13.75 -4.37 -7.78
C ALA A 169 14.64 -5.54 -8.24
N ALA A 170 14.73 -6.62 -7.44
CA ALA A 170 15.48 -7.82 -7.79
C ALA A 170 14.83 -8.63 -8.94
N GLY A 171 13.59 -8.31 -9.35
CA GLY A 171 12.84 -9.11 -10.30
C GLY A 171 12.54 -10.52 -9.77
N ALA A 172 12.60 -10.72 -8.45
CA ALA A 172 12.17 -11.94 -7.82
C ALA A 172 10.65 -11.97 -7.87
N ASN A 173 10.08 -12.84 -8.69
CA ASN A 173 8.65 -12.87 -8.96
C ASN A 173 8.10 -14.17 -8.42
N ASN A 174 8.11 -14.44 -7.12
CA ASN A 174 7.30 -15.55 -6.61
C ASN A 174 6.57 -15.10 -5.37
N GLY A 175 5.33 -14.67 -5.56
CA GLY A 175 4.52 -14.11 -4.50
C GLY A 175 3.28 -13.41 -5.05
N TRP A 176 2.48 -12.85 -4.16
CA TRP A 176 1.33 -12.04 -4.52
C TRP A 176 1.63 -10.58 -4.20
N ILE A 177 1.31 -9.69 -5.13
CA ILE A 177 1.39 -8.25 -4.96
C ILE A 177 0.21 -7.57 -5.65
N GLY A 178 -0.30 -6.50 -5.06
CA GLY A 178 -1.40 -5.73 -5.62
C GLY A 178 -1.48 -4.35 -5.03
N GLN A 179 -2.19 -3.47 -5.73
CA GLN A 179 -2.44 -2.11 -5.32
C GLN A 179 -3.90 -1.79 -5.56
N SER A 180 -4.48 -1.04 -4.63
CA SER A 180 -5.83 -0.55 -4.75
C SER A 180 -5.99 0.51 -5.84
N ALA A 181 -7.24 0.86 -6.13
CA ALA A 181 -7.55 2.13 -6.78
C ALA A 181 -7.11 3.30 -5.87
N VAL A 182 -6.92 4.47 -6.48
CA VAL A 182 -6.67 5.71 -5.75
C VAL A 182 -7.97 6.22 -5.15
N ALA A 183 -7.97 6.37 -3.83
CA ALA A 183 -9.03 6.99 -3.05
C ALA A 183 -8.77 8.48 -2.88
N ASN A 184 -9.82 9.24 -2.56
CA ASN A 184 -9.77 10.65 -2.24
C ASN A 184 -10.67 10.89 -1.02
N LEU A 185 -10.07 11.23 0.12
CA LEU A 185 -10.75 11.21 1.41
C LEU A 185 -10.40 12.45 2.24
N THR A 186 -11.41 13.04 2.88
CA THR A 186 -11.22 14.08 3.88
C THR A 186 -10.70 13.46 5.17
N LEU A 187 -9.52 13.87 5.61
CA LEU A 187 -8.85 13.33 6.80
C LEU A 187 -9.53 13.78 8.10
N GLY A 188 -9.48 12.94 9.13
CA GLY A 188 -9.92 13.30 10.47
C GLY A 188 -9.02 14.38 11.08
N ASP A 189 -9.58 15.17 11.99
CA ASP A 189 -8.86 16.25 12.68
C ASP A 189 -8.64 15.96 14.18
N GLY A 190 -9.06 14.79 14.66
CA GLY A 190 -9.03 14.41 16.07
C GLY A 190 -10.11 15.10 16.92
N GLY A 191 -11.08 15.76 16.28
CA GLY A 191 -12.15 16.52 16.90
C GLY A 191 -13.47 16.42 16.12
N LEU A 192 -13.78 17.46 15.34
CA LEU A 192 -15.08 17.59 14.66
C LEU A 192 -15.19 16.71 13.42
N VAL A 193 -14.10 16.58 12.66
CA VAL A 193 -14.04 15.67 11.51
C VAL A 193 -13.63 14.30 12.01
N VAL A 194 -14.61 13.40 12.06
CA VAL A 194 -14.41 12.01 12.49
C VAL A 194 -13.34 11.36 11.62
N THR A 195 -12.40 10.67 12.26
CA THR A 195 -11.37 9.86 11.58
C THR A 195 -12.04 8.85 10.64
N PRO A 196 -11.90 9.00 9.31
CA PRO A 196 -12.57 8.14 8.37
C PRO A 196 -11.85 6.81 8.25
N ASN A 197 -12.59 5.75 7.90
CA ASN A 197 -11.96 4.52 7.44
C ASN A 197 -11.53 4.66 5.98
N VAL A 198 -10.28 4.28 5.68
CA VAL A 198 -9.75 4.28 4.31
C VAL A 198 -10.53 3.31 3.43
N PHE A 199 -10.87 2.14 3.98
CA PHE A 199 -11.64 1.13 3.25
C PHE A 199 -13.14 1.26 3.47
N GLY A 200 -13.91 1.14 2.40
CA GLY A 200 -15.36 1.17 2.47
C GLY A 200 -16.04 1.15 1.11
N THR A 201 -17.35 1.37 1.12
CA THR A 201 -18.19 1.46 -0.09
C THR A 201 -18.69 2.89 -0.35
N GLY A 202 -18.29 3.84 0.49
CA GLY A 202 -18.60 5.25 0.32
C GLY A 202 -17.79 5.90 -0.80
N ALA A 203 -18.25 7.07 -1.25
CA ALA A 203 -17.55 7.85 -2.25
C ALA A 203 -16.12 8.19 -1.77
N GLY A 204 -15.13 8.01 -2.66
CA GLY A 204 -13.74 8.35 -2.37
C GLY A 204 -12.99 7.34 -1.48
N GLN A 205 -13.64 6.28 -0.98
CA GLN A 205 -12.97 5.24 -0.20
C GLN A 205 -12.31 4.16 -1.08
N VAL A 206 -11.34 3.47 -0.51
CA VAL A 206 -10.69 2.33 -1.14
C VAL A 206 -11.58 1.08 -1.04
N GLY A 207 -11.84 0.44 -2.17
CA GLY A 207 -12.47 -0.88 -2.21
C GLY A 207 -11.48 -2.01 -1.92
N GLY A 208 -11.99 -3.24 -1.81
CA GLY A 208 -11.15 -4.44 -1.83
C GLY A 208 -10.40 -4.55 -3.15
N PHE A 209 -9.18 -5.06 -3.11
CA PHE A 209 -8.37 -5.27 -4.30
C PHE A 209 -7.72 -6.65 -4.30
N MET A 210 -7.31 -7.08 -5.49
CA MET A 210 -6.65 -8.36 -5.70
C MET A 210 -5.14 -8.18 -5.67
N MET A 211 -4.45 -9.01 -4.92
CA MET A 211 -3.02 -9.24 -5.09
C MET A 211 -2.85 -10.36 -6.11
N GLY A 212 -2.16 -10.05 -7.20
CA GLY A 212 -1.95 -10.97 -8.31
C GLY A 212 -0.68 -11.76 -8.11
N LEU A 213 -0.70 -13.03 -8.51
CA LEU A 213 0.46 -13.88 -8.55
C LEU A 213 1.48 -13.27 -9.52
N SER A 214 2.69 -13.07 -9.02
CA SER A 214 3.89 -12.79 -9.79
C SER A 214 4.71 -14.06 -9.80
N VAL A 215 5.03 -14.59 -10.99
CA VAL A 215 5.92 -15.74 -11.20
C VAL A 215 7.15 -15.30 -11.98
N VAL A 216 8.32 -15.88 -11.70
CA VAL A 216 9.50 -15.67 -12.53
C VAL A 216 9.19 -16.37 -13.84
N PRO A 217 9.22 -15.68 -14.99
CA PRO A 217 9.15 -16.36 -16.28
C PRO A 217 10.31 -17.35 -16.30
N GLU A 218 10.05 -18.65 -16.22
CA GLU A 218 11.11 -19.67 -16.13
C GLU A 218 12.06 -19.53 -17.33
N PRO A 219 13.32 -19.09 -17.15
CA PRO A 219 14.22 -18.86 -18.29
C PRO A 219 14.85 -20.14 -18.83
N THR A 220 14.62 -21.30 -18.21
CA THR A 220 15.42 -22.51 -18.45
C THR A 220 14.62 -23.68 -18.98
N THR A 221 13.33 -23.84 -18.65
CA THR A 221 12.55 -25.01 -19.09
C THR A 221 12.32 -24.99 -20.61
N LEU A 222 11.99 -23.84 -21.19
CA LEU A 222 11.82 -23.69 -22.64
C LEU A 222 13.15 -23.70 -23.39
N ALA A 223 14.18 -23.06 -22.85
CA ALA A 223 15.51 -23.07 -23.44
C ALA A 223 16.13 -24.47 -23.41
N LEU A 224 15.98 -25.21 -22.30
CA LEU A 224 16.44 -26.59 -22.14
C LEU A 224 15.60 -27.57 -22.97
N ALA A 225 14.29 -27.36 -23.11
CA ALA A 225 13.46 -28.14 -24.03
C ALA A 225 13.82 -27.88 -25.50
N ALA A 226 14.13 -26.63 -25.85
CA ALA A 226 14.59 -26.27 -27.19
C ALA A 226 16.00 -26.84 -27.48
N LEU A 227 16.92 -26.76 -26.53
CA LEU A 227 18.25 -27.39 -26.63
C LEU A 227 18.17 -28.92 -26.63
N GLY A 228 17.29 -29.49 -25.82
CA GLY A 228 16.96 -30.92 -25.81
C GLY A 228 16.40 -31.39 -27.15
N GLY A 229 15.42 -30.67 -27.70
CA GLY A 229 14.87 -30.92 -29.03
C GLY A 229 15.89 -30.75 -30.16
N ALA A 230 16.75 -29.72 -30.09
CA ALA A 230 17.83 -29.51 -31.04
C ALA A 230 18.88 -30.64 -30.99
N SER A 231 19.21 -31.14 -29.80
CA SER A 231 20.12 -32.29 -29.65
C SER A 231 19.55 -33.56 -30.29
N LEU A 232 18.24 -33.80 -30.17
CA LEU A 232 17.56 -34.93 -30.82
C LEU A 232 17.58 -34.82 -32.36
N LEU A 233 17.48 -33.61 -32.90
CA LEU A 233 17.58 -33.37 -34.35
C LEU A 233 19.02 -33.59 -34.86
N LEU A 234 20.03 -33.24 -34.09
CA LEU A 234 21.44 -33.47 -34.43
C LEU A 234 21.83 -34.95 -34.40
N PHE A 235 21.21 -35.75 -33.53
CA PHE A 235 21.44 -37.21 -33.45
C PHE A 235 20.44 -38.07 -34.25
N ARG A 236 19.53 -37.46 -35.03
CA ARG A 236 18.69 -38.18 -35.98
C ARG A 236 19.55 -38.72 -37.13
N ARG A 237 20.12 -39.89 -36.89
CA ARG A 237 20.97 -40.66 -37.80
C ARG A 237 20.24 -40.85 -39.14
N LYS A 238 20.82 -40.34 -40.23
CA LYS A 238 20.45 -40.73 -41.60
C LYS A 238 20.67 -42.24 -41.72
N LYS A 239 19.58 -43.00 -41.83
CA LYS A 239 19.59 -44.32 -42.46
C LYS A 239 19.11 -44.13 -43.89
#